data_AF-A0A7S4VG44-F1
#
_entry.id   AF-A0A7S4VG44-F1
#
_cell.length_a   1.000
_cell.length_b   1.000
_cell.length_c   1.000
_cell.angle_alpha   90.00
_cell.angle_beta   90.00
_cell.angle_gamma   90.00
#
_symmetry.space_group_name_H-M   'P 1'
#
loop_
_entity.id
_entity.type
_entity.pdbx_description
1 polymer ?
#
loop_
_entity_poly.entity_id
_entity_poly.type
_entity_poly.pdbx_seq_one_letter_code
_entity_poly.pdbx_strand_id
1 'polypeptide(L)'
;KRHYPASIFCCYLSWVAYIFCNYDIAKDMIETKWELEKNLHRVYYGLGTVYFFDTLTFIALARKTKEDKWIRPAFASFEKAKKDAYSKPHRILMLETEMNVMMGKTKNAINNYNKVIHFARENGNPCEEAIANERACDFCLSQDDVQASHYYGEAYRLYLQWGARGKAAHMKTTYLLSGLFQ
;
A
#
# COMPACT_ATOMS: atom_id res chain seq x y z
N LYS A 1 -26.16 -15.73 4.66
CA LYS A 1 -26.42 -14.52 3.83
C LYS A 1 -26.04 -13.18 4.50
N ARG A 2 -25.99 -13.06 5.85
CA ARG A 2 -25.70 -11.78 6.55
C ARG A 2 -24.24 -11.32 6.61
N HIS A 3 -23.24 -12.16 6.33
CA HIS A 3 -21.81 -11.82 6.50
C HIS A 3 -21.11 -11.29 5.24
N TYR A 4 -21.73 -11.40 4.07
CA TYR A 4 -21.15 -10.92 2.81
C TYR A 4 -20.94 -9.39 2.76
N PRO A 5 -21.89 -8.56 3.23
CA PRO A 5 -21.70 -7.11 3.30
C PRO A 5 -20.59 -6.72 4.29
N ALA A 6 -20.52 -7.42 5.43
CA ALA A 6 -19.52 -7.16 6.46
C ALA A 6 -18.10 -7.38 5.95
N SER A 7 -17.88 -8.42 5.15
CA SER A 7 -16.54 -8.68 4.62
C SER A 7 -16.12 -7.72 3.51
N ILE A 8 -17.03 -7.38 2.60
CA ILE A 8 -16.76 -6.33 1.59
C ILE A 8 -16.40 -5.02 2.28
N PHE A 9 -17.14 -4.67 3.34
CA PHE A 9 -16.84 -3.51 4.17
C PHE A 9 -15.44 -3.58 4.79
N CYS A 10 -15.03 -4.72 5.37
CA CYS A 10 -13.68 -4.91 5.91
C CYS A 10 -12.58 -4.71 4.84
N CYS A 11 -12.78 -5.19 3.61
CA CYS A 11 -11.82 -5.00 2.51
C CYS A 11 -11.67 -3.53 2.11
N TYR A 12 -12.78 -2.79 2.01
CA TYR A 12 -12.71 -1.36 1.69
C TYR A 12 -12.11 -0.56 2.85
N LEU A 13 -12.50 -0.87 4.09
CA LEU A 13 -12.01 -0.15 5.26
C LEU A 13 -10.53 -0.43 5.51
N SER A 14 -10.03 -1.65 5.26
CA SER A 14 -8.59 -1.94 5.37
C SER A 14 -7.77 -1.13 4.36
N TRP A 15 -8.24 -1.03 3.11
CA TRP A 15 -7.62 -0.18 2.10
C TRP A 15 -7.63 1.30 2.50
N VAL A 16 -8.80 1.83 2.88
CA VAL A 16 -8.92 3.24 3.30
C VAL A 16 -8.02 3.51 4.53
N ALA A 17 -8.05 2.64 5.52
CA ALA A 17 -7.19 2.78 6.70
C ALA A 17 -5.70 2.76 6.33
N TYR A 18 -5.28 1.88 5.41
CA TYR A 18 -3.91 1.84 4.91
C TYR A 18 -3.48 3.15 4.25
N ILE A 19 -4.27 3.69 3.31
CA ILE A 19 -3.89 4.94 2.61
C ILE A 19 -3.85 6.14 3.56
N PHE A 20 -4.58 6.12 4.67
CA PHE A 20 -4.51 7.15 5.71
C PHE A 20 -3.50 6.83 6.83
N CYS A 21 -2.59 5.88 6.59
CA CYS A 21 -1.54 5.45 7.51
C CYS A 21 -2.06 4.93 8.87
N ASN A 22 -3.34 4.56 8.95
CA ASN A 22 -3.99 3.98 10.13
C ASN A 22 -3.81 2.45 10.13
N TYR A 23 -2.56 2.01 10.25
CA TYR A 23 -2.20 0.60 10.08
C TYR A 23 -2.80 -0.33 11.14
N ASP A 24 -3.09 0.17 12.34
CA ASP A 24 -3.74 -0.60 13.41
C ASP A 24 -5.18 -0.97 13.02
N ILE A 25 -5.96 0.00 12.53
CA ILE A 25 -7.32 -0.23 12.01
C ILE A 25 -7.27 -1.14 10.79
N ALA A 26 -6.31 -0.92 9.87
CA ALA A 26 -6.16 -1.77 8.70
C ALA A 26 -5.93 -3.23 9.09
N LYS A 27 -5.06 -3.49 10.08
CA LYS A 27 -4.78 -4.82 10.60
C LYS A 27 -6.00 -5.47 11.27
N ASP A 28 -6.72 -4.75 12.11
CA ASP A 28 -7.94 -5.29 12.75
C ASP A 28 -8.98 -5.72 11.71
N MET A 29 -9.10 -4.96 10.61
CA MET A 29 -10.00 -5.32 9.50
C MET A 29 -9.50 -6.55 8.71
N ILE A 30 -8.18 -6.70 8.55
CA ILE A 30 -7.58 -7.89 7.92
C ILE A 30 -7.83 -9.13 8.78
N GLU A 31 -7.63 -9.04 10.10
CA GLU A 31 -7.86 -10.13 11.05
C GLU A 31 -9.34 -10.56 11.05
N THR A 32 -10.26 -9.58 11.13
CA THR A 32 -11.71 -9.81 11.03
C THR A 32 -12.07 -10.53 9.72
N LYS A 33 -11.51 -10.08 8.59
CA LYS A 33 -11.71 -10.71 7.28
C LYS A 33 -11.22 -12.15 7.26
N TRP A 34 -10.04 -12.45 7.81
CA TRP A 34 -9.49 -13.80 7.87
C TRP A 34 -10.35 -14.76 8.71
N GLU A 35 -10.94 -14.27 9.79
CA GLU A 35 -11.89 -15.04 10.59
C GLU A 35 -13.17 -15.36 9.79
N LEU A 36 -13.69 -14.38 9.06
CA LEU A 36 -14.85 -14.57 8.18
C LEU A 36 -14.54 -15.56 7.05
N GLU A 37 -13.34 -15.52 6.45
CA GLU A 37 -12.90 -16.46 5.40
C GLU A 37 -12.91 -17.91 5.87
N LYS A 38 -12.34 -18.17 7.05
CA LYS A 38 -12.30 -19.53 7.65
C LYS A 38 -13.70 -20.11 7.84
N ASN A 39 -14.67 -19.27 8.15
CA ASN A 39 -16.01 -19.68 8.55
C ASN A 39 -17.02 -19.78 7.40
N LEU A 40 -16.75 -19.18 6.22
CA LEU A 40 -17.79 -18.97 5.19
C LEU A 40 -17.58 -19.70 3.87
N HIS A 41 -16.46 -20.41 3.66
CA HIS A 41 -16.13 -21.18 2.43
C HIS A 41 -16.45 -20.43 1.10
N ARG A 42 -16.38 -19.10 1.09
CA ARG A 42 -16.67 -18.28 -0.09
C ARG A 42 -15.54 -17.30 -0.34
N VAL A 43 -14.98 -17.43 -1.54
CA VAL A 43 -13.87 -16.65 -2.06
C VAL A 43 -14.39 -15.34 -2.63
N TYR A 44 -13.74 -14.23 -2.29
CA TYR A 44 -14.10 -12.89 -2.72
C TYR A 44 -13.83 -12.66 -4.21
N TYR A 45 -14.67 -11.85 -4.86
CA TYR A 45 -14.30 -11.22 -6.13
C TYR A 45 -13.31 -10.08 -5.82
N GLY A 46 -12.18 -10.01 -6.55
CA GLY A 46 -11.17 -8.94 -6.39
C GLY A 46 -10.00 -9.22 -5.43
N LEU A 47 -9.67 -10.50 -5.19
CA LEU A 47 -8.61 -10.97 -4.28
C LEU A 47 -7.28 -10.22 -4.40
N GLY A 48 -6.87 -9.86 -5.62
CA GLY A 48 -5.56 -9.27 -5.89
C GLY A 48 -5.44 -7.87 -5.31
N THR A 49 -6.53 -7.09 -5.30
CA THR A 49 -6.55 -5.78 -4.63
C THR A 49 -6.51 -5.95 -3.11
N VAL A 50 -7.23 -6.96 -2.59
CA VAL A 50 -7.27 -7.23 -1.15
C VAL A 50 -5.89 -7.64 -0.64
N TYR A 51 -5.28 -8.66 -1.24
CA TYR A 51 -3.96 -9.14 -0.82
C TYR A 51 -2.86 -8.12 -1.09
N PHE A 52 -3.00 -7.26 -2.10
CA PHE A 52 -2.10 -6.14 -2.32
C PHE A 52 -2.07 -5.18 -1.12
N PHE A 53 -3.22 -4.71 -0.65
CA PHE A 53 -3.26 -3.82 0.52
C PHE A 53 -2.94 -4.54 1.83
N ASP A 54 -3.26 -5.82 1.97
CA ASP A 54 -2.84 -6.62 3.13
C ASP A 54 -1.32 -6.69 3.23
N THR A 55 -0.64 -7.04 2.12
CA THR A 55 0.81 -7.08 2.07
C THR A 55 1.42 -5.73 2.43
N LEU A 56 0.94 -4.64 1.82
CA LEU A 56 1.43 -3.30 2.11
C LEU A 56 1.20 -2.89 3.57
N THR A 57 0.07 -3.28 4.16
CA THR A 57 -0.23 -3.03 5.58
C THR A 57 0.75 -3.73 6.50
N PHE A 58 1.03 -5.02 6.28
CA PHE A 58 1.99 -5.75 7.10
C PHE A 58 3.42 -5.24 6.93
N ILE A 59 3.81 -4.82 5.72
CA ILE A 59 5.11 -4.16 5.51
C ILE A 59 5.19 -2.85 6.30
N ALA A 60 4.13 -2.04 6.26
CA ALA A 60 4.09 -0.78 6.99
C ALA A 60 4.15 -0.99 8.50
N LEU A 61 3.45 -2.00 9.03
CA LEU A 61 3.54 -2.41 10.43
C LEU A 61 4.95 -2.87 10.81
N ALA A 62 5.55 -3.76 10.01
CA ALA A 62 6.92 -4.24 10.22
C ALA A 62 7.91 -3.07 10.35
N ARG A 63 7.81 -2.08 9.46
CA ARG A 63 8.67 -0.88 9.51
C ARG A 63 8.39 0.02 10.70
N LYS A 64 7.11 0.27 11.01
CA LYS A 64 6.69 1.17 12.10
C LYS A 64 7.04 0.61 13.47
N THR A 65 6.75 -0.67 13.71
CA THR A 65 6.96 -1.31 15.03
C THR A 65 8.34 -1.93 15.17
N LYS A 66 9.07 -2.14 14.07
CA LYS A 66 10.33 -2.91 14.02
C LYS A 66 10.18 -4.32 14.59
N GLU A 67 9.00 -4.92 14.40
CA GLU A 67 8.71 -6.28 14.89
C GLU A 67 8.64 -7.28 13.75
N ASP A 68 9.46 -8.32 13.82
CA ASP A 68 9.55 -9.36 12.79
C ASP A 68 8.29 -10.21 12.66
N LYS A 69 7.40 -10.18 13.66
CA LYS A 69 6.13 -10.93 13.62
C LYS A 69 5.26 -10.58 12.41
N TRP A 70 5.42 -9.38 11.84
CA TRP A 70 4.68 -8.91 10.67
C TRP A 70 5.28 -9.38 9.34
N ILE A 71 6.52 -9.86 9.32
CA ILE A 71 7.20 -10.33 8.10
C ILE A 71 6.48 -11.54 7.52
N ARG A 72 6.15 -12.54 8.36
CA ARG A 72 5.48 -13.76 7.89
C ARG A 72 4.09 -13.47 7.28
N PRO A 73 3.19 -12.68 7.92
CA PRO A 73 1.96 -12.21 7.31
C PRO A 73 2.15 -11.46 5.98
N ALA A 74 3.19 -10.63 5.86
CA ALA A 74 3.50 -9.91 4.63
C ALA A 74 3.82 -10.88 3.48
N PHE A 75 4.71 -11.85 3.71
CA PHE A 75 5.04 -12.89 2.73
C PHE A 75 3.82 -13.75 2.37
N ALA A 76 3.03 -14.18 3.35
CA ALA A 76 1.86 -15.00 3.10
C ALA A 76 0.81 -14.28 2.23
N SER A 77 0.59 -12.99 2.48
CA SER A 77 -0.33 -12.16 1.69
C SER A 77 0.24 -11.89 0.30
N PHE A 78 1.55 -11.68 0.19
CA PHE A 78 2.24 -11.45 -1.08
C PHE A 78 2.15 -12.67 -2.01
N GLU A 79 2.35 -13.87 -1.48
CA GLU A 79 2.21 -15.12 -2.24
C GLU A 79 0.79 -15.33 -2.76
N LYS A 80 -0.23 -14.93 -1.98
CA LYS A 80 -1.62 -14.94 -2.44
C LYS A 80 -1.86 -13.89 -3.54
N ALA A 81 -1.30 -12.69 -3.39
CA ALA A 81 -1.39 -11.65 -4.41
C ALA A 81 -0.74 -12.07 -5.74
N LYS A 82 0.38 -12.81 -5.70
CA LYS A 82 1.05 -13.36 -6.89
C LYS A 82 0.29 -14.48 -7.58
N LYS A 83 -0.40 -15.31 -6.81
CA LYS A 83 -1.18 -16.43 -7.35
C LYS A 83 -2.54 -16.01 -7.91
N ASP A 84 -2.99 -14.79 -7.62
CA ASP A 84 -4.23 -14.28 -8.21
C ASP A 84 -4.03 -13.97 -9.70
N ALA A 85 -4.81 -14.65 -10.54
CA ALA A 85 -4.83 -14.47 -11.99
C ALA A 85 -5.21 -13.04 -12.43
N TYR A 86 -5.90 -12.27 -11.58
CA TYR A 86 -6.29 -10.88 -11.86
C TYR A 86 -5.29 -9.85 -11.34
N SER A 87 -4.17 -10.29 -10.76
CA SER A 87 -3.15 -9.38 -10.25
C SER A 87 -2.43 -8.69 -11.40
N LYS A 88 -2.33 -7.36 -11.30
CA LYS A 88 -1.67 -6.55 -12.33
C LYS A 88 -0.15 -6.61 -12.15
N PRO A 89 0.64 -6.73 -13.23
CA PRO A 89 2.10 -6.84 -13.13
C PRO A 89 2.77 -5.73 -12.31
N HIS A 90 2.32 -4.48 -12.44
CA HIS A 90 2.88 -3.35 -11.69
C HIS A 90 2.59 -3.41 -10.20
N ARG A 91 1.46 -3.99 -9.78
CA ARG A 91 1.17 -4.23 -8.37
C ARG A 91 2.11 -5.27 -7.79
N ILE A 92 2.39 -6.34 -8.52
CA ILE A 92 3.38 -7.34 -8.08
C ILE A 92 4.77 -6.73 -7.98
N LEU A 93 5.20 -5.96 -8.98
CA LEU A 93 6.48 -5.25 -8.95
C LEU A 93 6.59 -4.28 -7.74
N MET A 94 5.49 -3.60 -7.41
CA MET A 94 5.43 -2.73 -6.25
C MET A 94 5.59 -3.51 -4.94
N LEU A 95 4.86 -4.61 -4.77
CA LEU A 95 5.00 -5.47 -3.59
C LEU A 95 6.42 -6.04 -3.47
N GLU A 96 7.00 -6.52 -4.58
CA GLU A 96 8.39 -7.01 -4.61
C GLU A 96 9.39 -5.93 -4.17
N THR A 97 9.16 -4.68 -4.59
CA THR A 97 9.99 -3.54 -4.20
C THR A 97 9.87 -3.25 -2.71
N GLU A 98 8.65 -3.18 -2.18
CA GLU A 98 8.39 -2.91 -0.77
C GLU A 98 8.91 -4.04 0.15
N MET A 99 8.79 -5.29 -0.29
CA MET A 99 9.36 -6.46 0.40
C MET A 99 10.88 -6.39 0.43
N ASN A 100 11.52 -6.06 -0.70
CA ASN A 100 12.97 -5.90 -0.76
C ASN A 100 13.46 -4.76 0.14
N VAL A 101 12.77 -3.61 0.14
CA VAL A 101 13.09 -2.48 1.02
C VAL A 101 12.92 -2.87 2.49
N MET A 102 11.85 -3.59 2.86
CA MET A 102 11.65 -4.11 4.22
C MET A 102 12.80 -5.03 4.66
N MET A 103 13.35 -5.83 3.72
CA MET A 103 14.48 -6.73 3.95
C MET A 103 15.85 -6.04 3.83
N GLY A 104 15.92 -4.72 3.69
CA GLY A 104 17.17 -3.96 3.55
C GLY A 104 17.84 -4.04 2.17
N LYS A 105 17.18 -4.64 1.16
CA LYS A 105 17.69 -4.77 -0.21
C LYS A 105 17.28 -3.55 -1.04
N THR A 106 17.92 -2.40 -0.80
CA THR A 106 17.48 -1.09 -1.32
C THR A 106 18.09 -0.67 -2.66
N LYS A 107 19.15 -1.35 -3.13
CA LYS A 107 19.97 -0.95 -4.30
C LYS A 107 19.17 -0.56 -5.56
N ASN A 108 18.05 -1.24 -5.83
CA ASN A 108 17.23 -1.02 -7.04
C ASN A 108 15.85 -0.41 -6.73
N ALA A 109 15.59 0.05 -5.50
CA ALA A 109 14.26 0.45 -5.07
C ALA A 109 13.70 1.61 -5.91
N ILE A 110 14.46 2.69 -6.08
CA ILE A 110 14.06 3.85 -6.90
C ILE A 110 13.75 3.46 -8.35
N ASN A 111 14.62 2.66 -8.97
CA ASN A 111 14.41 2.20 -10.34
C ASN A 111 13.13 1.38 -10.47
N ASN A 112 12.80 0.55 -9.47
CA ASN A 112 11.57 -0.21 -9.48
C ASN A 112 10.35 0.68 -9.21
N TYR A 113 10.42 1.64 -8.29
CA TYR A 113 9.34 2.61 -8.08
C TYR A 113 9.04 3.39 -9.36
N ASN A 114 10.07 3.88 -10.05
CA ASN A 114 9.89 4.59 -11.34
C ASN A 114 9.22 3.70 -12.40
N LYS A 115 9.56 2.41 -12.46
CA LYS A 115 8.85 1.46 -13.33
C LYS A 115 7.38 1.33 -12.94
N VAL A 116 7.07 1.15 -11.65
CA VAL A 116 5.67 1.06 -11.17
C VAL A 116 4.89 2.32 -11.51
N ILE A 117 5.47 3.51 -11.27
CA ILE A 117 4.86 4.81 -11.57
C ILE A 117 4.57 4.92 -13.07
N HIS A 118 5.55 4.61 -13.92
CA HIS A 118 5.37 4.64 -15.38
C HIS A 118 4.25 3.69 -15.82
N PHE A 119 4.24 2.45 -15.34
CA PHE A 119 3.16 1.50 -15.66
C PHE A 119 1.78 1.98 -15.19
N ALA A 120 1.67 2.56 -14.00
CA ALA A 120 0.39 3.08 -13.50
C ALA A 120 -0.11 4.26 -14.36
N ARG A 121 0.81 5.11 -14.81
CA ARG A 121 0.53 6.25 -15.69
C ARG A 121 0.02 5.80 -17.07
N GLU A 122 0.72 4.88 -17.73
CA GLU A 122 0.33 4.35 -19.05
C GLU A 122 -1.03 3.65 -19.01
N ASN A 123 -1.39 3.03 -17.88
CA ASN A 123 -2.69 2.40 -17.69
C ASN A 123 -3.81 3.38 -17.25
N GLY A 124 -3.53 4.68 -17.16
CA GLY A 124 -4.52 5.69 -16.81
C GLY A 124 -5.08 5.55 -15.40
N ASN A 125 -4.30 5.05 -14.43
CA ASN A 125 -4.75 4.85 -13.06
C ASN A 125 -4.08 5.85 -12.09
N PRO A 126 -4.63 7.08 -11.96
CA PRO A 126 -4.02 8.13 -11.14
C PRO A 126 -3.96 7.78 -9.65
N CYS A 127 -4.86 6.93 -9.15
CA CYS A 127 -4.85 6.47 -7.76
C CYS A 127 -3.62 5.60 -7.47
N GLU A 128 -3.36 4.60 -8.31
CA GLU A 128 -2.20 3.71 -8.16
C GLU A 128 -0.89 4.43 -8.42
N GLU A 129 -0.88 5.37 -9.37
CA GLU A 129 0.27 6.24 -9.60
C GLU A 129 0.56 7.12 -8.38
N ALA A 130 -0.47 7.69 -7.74
CA ALA A 130 -0.31 8.49 -6.53
C ALA A 130 0.26 7.67 -5.37
N ILE A 131 -0.28 6.45 -5.15
CA ILE A 131 0.22 5.53 -4.13
C ILE A 131 1.70 5.19 -4.40
N ALA A 132 2.06 4.86 -5.65
CA ALA A 132 3.44 4.54 -6.00
C ALA A 132 4.41 5.71 -5.77
N ASN A 133 4.00 6.94 -6.10
CA ASN A 133 4.79 8.14 -5.80
C ASN A 133 4.92 8.37 -4.28
N GLU A 134 3.83 8.19 -3.52
CA GLU A 134 3.88 8.33 -2.06
C GLU A 134 4.84 7.31 -1.41
N ARG A 135 4.82 6.06 -1.90
CA ARG A 135 5.76 5.02 -1.46
C ARG A 135 7.21 5.30 -1.83
N ALA A 136 7.44 5.85 -3.03
CA ALA A 136 8.76 6.30 -3.45
C ALA A 136 9.27 7.46 -2.57
N CYS A 137 8.39 8.43 -2.26
CA CYS A 137 8.67 9.52 -1.34
C CYS A 137 9.08 9.00 0.04
N ASP A 138 8.29 8.12 0.66
CA ASP A 138 8.62 7.50 1.94
C ASP A 138 9.99 6.82 1.93
N PHE A 139 10.29 6.10 0.85
CA PHE A 139 11.57 5.45 0.70
C PHE A 139 12.72 6.46 0.58
N CYS A 140 12.61 7.48 -0.28
CA CYS A 140 13.62 8.53 -0.41
C CYS A 140 13.88 9.25 0.92
N LEU A 141 12.82 9.57 1.67
CA LEU A 141 12.94 10.19 3.00
C LEU A 141 13.73 9.30 3.96
N SER A 142 13.51 7.98 3.93
CA SER A 142 14.26 7.04 4.74
C SER A 142 15.74 6.89 4.35
N GLN A 143 16.15 7.45 3.21
CA GLN A 143 17.51 7.45 2.69
C GLN A 143 18.12 8.86 2.66
N ASP A 144 17.44 9.88 3.21
CA ASP A 144 17.82 11.29 3.11
C ASP A 144 18.04 11.78 1.66
N ASP A 145 17.24 11.24 0.73
CA ASP A 145 17.33 11.55 -0.70
C ASP A 145 16.42 12.73 -1.10
N VAL A 146 17.02 13.73 -1.76
CA VAL A 146 16.36 14.96 -2.24
C VAL A 146 15.20 14.71 -3.22
N GLN A 147 15.20 13.55 -3.90
CA GLN A 147 14.12 13.14 -4.80
C GLN A 147 12.78 12.95 -4.08
N ALA A 148 12.77 12.84 -2.74
CA ALA A 148 11.55 12.78 -1.93
C ALA A 148 10.56 13.91 -2.28
N SER A 149 11.06 15.13 -2.45
CA SER A 149 10.24 16.31 -2.74
C SER A 149 9.49 16.21 -4.08
N HIS A 150 10.14 15.62 -5.09
CA HIS A 150 9.55 15.38 -6.40
C HIS A 150 8.40 14.36 -6.30
N TYR A 151 8.66 13.21 -5.67
CA TYR A 151 7.65 12.17 -5.51
C TYR A 151 6.47 12.63 -4.65
N TYR A 152 6.73 13.41 -3.61
CA TYR A 152 5.68 14.05 -2.80
C TYR A 152 4.77 14.94 -3.64
N GLY A 153 5.36 15.84 -4.44
CA GLY A 153 4.62 16.76 -5.30
C GLY A 153 3.72 16.04 -6.30
N GLU A 154 4.24 14.98 -6.94
CA GLU A 154 3.47 14.17 -7.88
C GLU A 154 2.34 13.39 -7.19
N ALA A 155 2.60 12.73 -6.05
CA ALA A 155 1.56 12.05 -5.29
C ALA A 155 0.43 13.01 -4.89
N TYR A 156 0.79 14.18 -4.35
CA TYR A 156 -0.17 15.21 -3.95
C TYR A 156 -1.04 15.68 -5.13
N ARG A 157 -0.41 16.00 -6.27
CA ARG A 157 -1.09 16.43 -7.50
C ARG A 157 -2.04 15.34 -8.02
N LEU A 158 -1.60 14.09 -8.05
CA LEU A 158 -2.39 12.96 -8.53
C LEU A 158 -3.59 12.65 -7.63
N TYR A 159 -3.45 12.74 -6.31
CA TYR A 159 -4.59 12.60 -5.40
C TYR A 159 -5.62 13.70 -5.59
N LEU A 160 -5.20 14.95 -5.83
CA LEU A 160 -6.12 16.04 -6.17
C LEU A 160 -6.82 15.81 -7.51
N GLN A 161 -6.08 15.38 -8.53
CA GLN A 161 -6.61 15.05 -9.87
C GLN A 161 -7.65 13.92 -9.80
N TRP A 162 -7.40 12.90 -8.97
CA TRP A 162 -8.34 11.79 -8.76
C TRP A 162 -9.55 12.17 -7.89
N GLY A 163 -9.50 13.30 -7.18
CA GLY A 163 -10.57 13.80 -6.31
C GLY A 163 -10.45 13.39 -4.83
N ALA A 164 -9.37 12.71 -4.45
CA ALA A 164 -9.09 12.29 -3.07
C ALA A 164 -8.54 13.43 -2.20
N ARG A 165 -9.31 14.53 -2.09
CA ARG A 165 -8.92 15.74 -1.36
C ARG A 165 -8.59 15.48 0.12
N GLY A 166 -9.32 14.58 0.76
CA GLY A 166 -9.04 14.19 2.16
C GLY A 166 -7.67 13.54 2.32
N LYS A 167 -7.27 12.68 1.37
CA LYS A 167 -5.95 12.04 1.37
C LYS A 167 -4.84 13.05 1.08
N ALA A 168 -5.03 13.96 0.13
CA ALA A 168 -4.07 15.04 -0.14
C ALA A 168 -3.87 15.95 1.08
N ALA A 169 -4.96 16.32 1.78
CA ALA A 169 -4.88 17.08 3.02
C ALA A 169 -4.15 16.32 4.13
N HIS A 170 -4.44 15.02 4.28
CA HIS A 170 -3.73 14.15 5.23
C HIS A 170 -2.22 14.11 4.93
N MET A 171 -1.80 13.93 3.68
CA MET A 171 -0.38 13.98 3.31
C MET A 171 0.26 15.31 3.70
N LYS A 172 -0.39 16.44 3.40
CA LYS A 172 0.13 17.76 3.80
C LYS A 172 0.41 17.80 5.30
N THR A 173 -0.53 17.35 6.12
CA THR A 173 -0.34 17.31 7.58
C THR A 173 0.77 16.35 8.00
N THR A 174 0.81 15.14 7.44
CA THR A 174 1.78 14.09 7.82
C THR A 174 3.22 14.48 7.49
N TYR A 175 3.49 15.06 6.32
CA TYR A 175 4.85 15.40 5.88
C TYR A 175 5.30 16.82 6.24
N LEU A 176 4.38 17.75 6.49
CA LEU A 176 4.72 19.11 6.96
C LEU A 176 5.06 19.13 8.45
N LEU A 177 4.34 18.34 9.27
CA LEU A 177 4.58 18.26 10.72
C LEU A 177 5.85 17.50 11.08
N SER A 178 6.40 16.70 10.17
CA SER A 178 7.65 15.97 10.37
C SER A 178 8.89 16.80 10.02
N GLY A 179 8.75 18.06 9.56
CA GLY A 179 9.86 18.93 9.20
C GLY A 179 10.65 18.47 7.97
N LEU A 180 10.15 17.48 7.21
CA LEU A 180 10.87 16.79 6.15
C LEU A 180 11.00 17.59 4.84
N PHE A 181 10.39 18.77 4.76
CA PHE A 181 10.43 19.65 3.58
C PHE A 181 10.64 21.14 3.93
N GLN A 182 11.26 21.45 5.08
CA GLN A 182 11.70 22.80 5.43
C GLN A 182 13.08 23.13 4.90
#